data_AF-A0A2M7KTY8-F1
#
_entry.id   AF-A0A2M7KTY8-F1
#
_cell.length_a   1.000
_cell.length_b   1.000
_cell.length_c   1.000
_cell.angle_alpha   90.00
_cell.angle_beta   90.00
_cell.angle_gamma   90.00
#
_symmetry.space_group_name_H-M   'P 1'
#
loop_
_entity.id
_entity.type
_entity.pdbx_description
1 polymer ?
#
loop_
_entity_poly.entity_id
_entity_poly.type
_entity_poly.pdbx_seq_one_letter_code
_entity_poly.pdbx_strand_id
1 'polypeptide(L)'
;MAESTADRIRSALAEAPARRYPAVLVVLPPNMEEGVAVPDDVHGGLACLDCVAAAQDDSAFLRASYLWRTFLDHLREQAATRGCLFVRDVDAVVARWPQPDRDVFFRALVTLECRRPRSSESALILLCSHLAAATGLRPRTHGQAVVLDLTVEE
;
A
#
# COMPACT_ATOMS: atom_id res chain seq x y z
N MET A 1 -21.64 -16.98 6.85
CA MET A 1 -21.04 -16.79 5.52
C MET A 1 -19.75 -16.05 5.74
N ALA A 2 -18.60 -16.64 5.38
CA ALA A 2 -17.32 -15.95 5.49
C ALA A 2 -17.34 -14.73 4.56
N GLU A 3 -16.91 -13.58 5.07
CA GLU A 3 -16.74 -12.36 4.26
C GLU A 3 -15.65 -12.62 3.20
N SER A 4 -15.92 -12.28 1.94
CA SER A 4 -14.93 -12.51 0.88
C SER A 4 -13.73 -11.57 1.05
N THR A 5 -12.55 -11.97 0.57
CA THR A 5 -11.35 -11.10 0.57
C THR A 5 -11.62 -9.75 -0.09
N ALA A 6 -12.37 -9.75 -1.19
CA ALA A 6 -12.75 -8.54 -1.89
C ALA A 6 -13.62 -7.62 -1.02
N ASP A 7 -14.57 -8.17 -0.25
CA ASP A 7 -15.41 -7.38 0.67
C ASP A 7 -14.58 -6.76 1.80
N ARG A 8 -13.63 -7.52 2.37
CA ARG A 8 -12.71 -7.02 3.40
C ARG A 8 -11.89 -5.84 2.88
N ILE A 9 -11.38 -5.94 1.65
CA ILE A 9 -10.60 -4.85 1.02
C ILE A 9 -11.49 -3.65 0.71
N ARG A 10 -12.69 -3.85 0.15
CA ARG A 10 -13.66 -2.76 -0.07
C ARG A 10 -13.99 -2.03 1.23
N SER A 11 -14.24 -2.78 2.30
CA SER A 11 -14.48 -2.21 3.63
C SER A 11 -13.30 -1.37 4.11
N ALA A 12 -12.07 -1.87 3.98
CA ALA A 12 -10.87 -1.13 4.34
C ALA A 12 -10.67 0.14 3.51
N LEU A 13 -10.93 0.08 2.20
CA LEU A 13 -10.84 1.24 1.30
C LEU A 13 -11.92 2.30 1.60
N ALA A 14 -13.11 1.87 2.04
CA ALA A 14 -14.16 2.80 2.48
C ALA A 14 -13.82 3.47 3.83
N GLU A 15 -13.12 2.77 4.71
CA GLU A 15 -12.73 3.27 6.04
C GLU A 15 -11.51 4.20 6.00
N ALA A 16 -10.49 3.85 5.22
CA ALA A 16 -9.18 4.51 5.25
C ALA A 16 -9.20 6.04 4.99
N PRO A 17 -10.03 6.60 4.09
CA PRO A 17 -10.09 8.04 3.86
C PRO A 17 -10.49 8.86 5.10
N ALA A 18 -11.28 8.28 6.01
CA ALA A 18 -11.71 8.92 7.25
C ALA A 18 -10.65 8.85 8.37
N ARG A 19 -9.57 8.08 8.18
CA ARG A 19 -8.48 7.96 9.14
C ARG A 19 -7.43 9.07 8.92
N ARG A 20 -6.67 9.36 9.98
CA ARG A 20 -5.50 10.27 9.92
C ARG A 20 -4.44 9.78 8.91
N TYR A 21 -4.29 8.46 8.81
CA TYR A 21 -3.31 7.79 7.96
C TYR A 21 -4.06 7.02 6.88
N PRO A 22 -4.29 7.61 5.70
CA PRO A 22 -5.13 7.04 4.66
C PRO A 22 -4.33 6.07 3.80
N ALA A 23 -3.87 4.99 4.44
CA ALA A 23 -3.28 3.86 3.75
C ALA A 23 -4.06 2.58 4.07
N VAL A 24 -4.02 1.64 3.13
CA VAL A 24 -4.46 0.27 3.29
C VAL A 24 -3.27 -0.61 2.92
N LEU A 25 -2.74 -1.33 3.90
CA LEU A 25 -1.72 -2.35 3.69
C LEU A 25 -2.41 -3.70 3.72
N VAL A 26 -2.37 -4.41 2.58
CA VAL A 26 -2.83 -5.79 2.48
C VAL A 26 -1.62 -6.70 2.57
N VAL A 27 -1.56 -7.49 3.64
CA VAL A 27 -0.52 -8.49 3.85
C VAL A 27 -0.98 -9.78 3.18
N LEU A 28 -0.27 -10.18 2.12
CA LEU A 28 -0.64 -11.32 1.30
C LEU A 28 0.02 -12.61 1.80
N PRO A 29 -0.70 -13.75 1.82
CA PRO A 29 -0.07 -15.06 2.02
C PRO A 29 0.84 -15.37 0.83
N PRO A 30 1.91 -16.18 1.02
CA PRO A 30 2.96 -16.38 0.00
C PRO A 30 2.47 -16.96 -1.32
N ASN A 31 1.27 -17.57 -1.36
CA ASN A 31 0.71 -18.23 -2.53
C ASN A 31 -0.42 -17.42 -3.21
N MET A 32 -0.71 -16.19 -2.77
CA MET A 32 -1.81 -15.38 -3.30
C MET A 32 -1.31 -14.25 -4.18
N GLU A 33 -1.68 -14.27 -5.45
CA GLU A 33 -1.32 -13.18 -6.37
C GLU A 33 -2.09 -11.89 -6.03
N GLU A 34 -1.46 -10.74 -6.24
CA GLU A 34 -2.08 -9.43 -5.98
C GLU A 34 -3.40 -9.24 -6.74
N GLY A 35 -3.49 -9.69 -8.01
CA GLY A 35 -4.70 -9.59 -8.82
C GLY A 35 -5.85 -10.46 -8.32
N VAL A 36 -5.55 -11.52 -7.55
CA VAL A 36 -6.56 -12.34 -6.87
C VAL A 36 -7.06 -11.64 -5.61
N ALA A 37 -6.16 -10.96 -4.89
CA ALA A 37 -6.51 -10.22 -3.69
C ALA A 37 -7.32 -8.96 -4.02
N VAL A 38 -6.87 -8.15 -4.99
CA VAL A 38 -7.47 -6.87 -5.37
C VAL A 38 -8.05 -6.97 -6.78
N PRO A 39 -9.31 -7.42 -6.93
CA PRO A 39 -9.92 -7.53 -8.24
C PRO A 39 -10.10 -6.17 -8.94
N ASP A 40 -10.27 -6.18 -10.26
CA ASP A 40 -10.28 -4.99 -11.13
C ASP A 40 -11.36 -3.96 -10.75
N ASP A 41 -12.50 -4.43 -10.23
CA ASP A 41 -13.58 -3.56 -9.76
C ASP A 41 -13.18 -2.75 -8.51
N VAL A 42 -12.26 -3.28 -7.69
CA VAL A 42 -11.80 -2.64 -6.45
C VAL A 42 -10.78 -1.54 -6.74
N HIS A 43 -9.85 -1.76 -7.68
CA HIS A 43 -8.84 -0.77 -8.03
C HIS A 43 -9.20 0.10 -9.25
N GLY A 44 -10.31 -0.17 -9.95
CA GLY A 44 -10.78 0.67 -11.08
C GLY A 44 -11.07 2.13 -10.72
N GLY A 45 -11.19 2.46 -9.42
CA GLY A 45 -11.28 3.83 -8.91
C GLY A 45 -9.95 4.44 -8.42
N LEU A 46 -8.84 3.70 -8.51
CA LEU A 46 -7.51 4.10 -8.02
C LEU A 46 -6.56 4.28 -9.21
N ALA A 47 -5.67 5.27 -9.13
CA ALA A 47 -4.58 5.33 -10.10
C ALA A 47 -3.57 4.21 -9.81
N CYS A 48 -3.18 3.46 -10.83
CA CYS A 48 -2.21 2.37 -10.66
C CYS A 48 -0.77 2.88 -10.84
N LEU A 49 0.11 2.45 -9.94
CA LEU A 49 1.57 2.49 -10.08
C LEU A 49 2.07 1.05 -10.08
N ASP A 50 2.44 0.56 -11.25
CA ASP A 50 3.10 -0.72 -11.45
C ASP A 50 4.61 -0.55 -11.23
N CYS A 51 5.14 -1.11 -10.14
CA CYS A 51 6.53 -0.93 -9.77
C CYS A 51 7.50 -1.65 -10.71
N VAL A 52 7.08 -2.76 -11.32
CA VAL A 52 7.92 -3.52 -12.26
C VAL A 52 8.02 -2.78 -13.57
N ALA A 53 6.89 -2.31 -14.12
CA ALA A 53 6.88 -1.51 -15.33
C ALA A 53 7.64 -0.18 -15.13
N ALA A 54 7.40 0.52 -14.02
CA ALA A 54 8.08 1.79 -13.73
C ALA A 54 9.60 1.63 -13.58
N ALA A 55 10.08 0.49 -13.04
CA ALA A 55 11.51 0.22 -12.93
C ALA A 55 12.21 0.02 -14.29
N GLN A 56 11.47 -0.32 -15.35
CA GLN A 56 12.03 -0.52 -16.68
C GLN A 56 12.19 0.79 -17.45
N ASP A 57 11.19 1.67 -17.36
CA ASP A 57 11.06 2.81 -18.27
C ASP A 57 11.20 4.19 -17.60
N ASP A 58 11.21 4.26 -16.25
CA ASP A 58 11.20 5.53 -15.51
C ASP A 58 12.46 5.73 -14.65
N SER A 59 13.39 6.55 -15.16
CA SER A 59 14.60 6.94 -14.43
C SER A 59 14.35 7.77 -13.17
N ALA A 60 13.21 8.49 -13.07
CA ALA A 60 12.81 9.18 -11.85
C ALA A 60 12.31 8.17 -10.81
N PHE A 61 11.53 7.19 -11.22
CA PHE A 61 11.11 6.07 -10.36
C PHE A 61 12.33 5.32 -9.81
N LEU A 62 13.29 4.94 -10.65
CA LEU A 62 14.50 4.24 -10.20
C LEU A 62 15.30 5.00 -9.15
N ARG A 63 15.37 6.33 -9.26
CA ARG A 63 16.02 7.19 -8.26
C ARG A 63 15.20 7.25 -6.98
N ALA A 64 13.88 7.39 -7.09
CA ALA A 64 12.99 7.40 -5.93
C ALA A 64 13.00 6.07 -5.18
N SER A 65 13.02 4.94 -5.89
CA SER A 65 12.98 3.59 -5.33
C SER A 65 14.30 3.12 -4.72
N TYR A 66 15.37 3.92 -4.82
CA TYR A 66 16.69 3.53 -4.33
C TYR A 66 16.76 3.41 -2.81
N LEU A 67 16.14 4.36 -2.09
CA LEU A 67 16.02 4.34 -0.63
C LEU A 67 14.56 4.28 -0.23
N TRP A 68 14.26 3.60 0.88
CA TRP A 68 12.89 3.47 1.37
C TRP A 68 12.20 4.82 1.60
N ARG A 69 12.94 5.82 2.08
CA ARG A 69 12.39 7.15 2.41
C ARG A 69 11.99 7.90 1.16
N THR A 70 12.86 7.93 0.15
CA THR A 70 12.56 8.59 -1.13
C THR A 70 11.43 7.88 -1.87
N PHE A 71 11.33 6.56 -1.72
CA PHE A 71 10.23 5.80 -2.30
C PHE A 71 8.90 6.13 -1.61
N LEU A 72 8.89 6.17 -0.28
CA LEU A 72 7.70 6.54 0.48
C LEU A 72 7.21 7.96 0.15
N ASP A 73 8.14 8.91 0.03
CA ASP A 73 7.82 10.28 -0.40
C ASP A 73 7.23 10.30 -1.81
N HIS A 74 7.80 9.52 -2.74
CA HIS A 74 7.28 9.38 -4.09
C HIS A 74 5.86 8.79 -4.12
N LEU A 75 5.59 7.73 -3.35
CA LEU A 75 4.25 7.16 -3.23
C LEU A 75 3.25 8.21 -2.70
N ARG A 76 3.65 8.97 -1.67
CA ARG A 76 2.83 10.06 -1.12
C ARG A 76 2.53 11.12 -2.17
N GLU A 77 3.51 11.55 -2.93
CA GLU A 77 3.35 12.57 -3.98
C GLU A 77 2.45 12.07 -5.11
N GLN A 78 2.64 10.83 -5.57
CA GLN A 78 1.79 10.22 -6.60
C GLN A 78 0.34 10.10 -6.12
N ALA A 79 0.11 9.64 -4.89
CA ALA A 79 -1.24 9.57 -4.32
C ALA A 79 -1.87 10.95 -4.17
N ALA A 80 -1.14 11.93 -3.65
CA ALA A 80 -1.63 13.30 -3.49
C ALA A 80 -1.99 13.95 -4.84
N THR A 81 -1.19 13.69 -5.88
CA THR A 81 -1.39 14.25 -7.22
C THR A 81 -2.52 13.57 -7.97
N ARG A 82 -2.62 12.24 -7.88
CA ARG A 82 -3.61 11.43 -8.61
C ARG A 82 -4.90 11.22 -7.83
N GLY A 83 -4.96 11.68 -6.58
CA GLY A 83 -6.12 11.61 -5.70
C GLY A 83 -6.15 10.34 -4.84
N CYS A 84 -5.89 9.17 -5.42
CA CYS A 84 -5.71 7.88 -4.74
C CYS A 84 -4.73 7.02 -5.56
N LEU A 85 -3.99 6.13 -4.90
CA LEU A 85 -2.95 5.29 -5.51
C LEU A 85 -3.14 3.83 -5.12
N PHE A 86 -3.10 2.95 -6.12
CA PHE A 86 -2.84 1.53 -5.94
C PHE A 86 -1.40 1.25 -6.36
N VAL A 87 -0.60 0.70 -5.44
CA VAL A 87 0.78 0.33 -5.68
C VAL A 87 0.83 -1.18 -5.89
N ARG A 88 1.18 -1.57 -7.11
CA ARG A 88 1.25 -2.95 -7.57
C ARG A 88 2.70 -3.42 -7.66
N ASP A 89 2.92 -4.69 -7.34
CA ASP A 89 4.22 -5.36 -7.42
C ASP A 89 5.32 -4.66 -6.62
N VAL A 90 4.95 -4.08 -5.47
CA VAL A 90 5.86 -3.27 -4.63
C VAL A 90 7.00 -4.11 -4.05
N ASP A 91 6.79 -5.41 -3.88
CA ASP A 91 7.79 -6.33 -3.37
C ASP A 91 9.03 -6.39 -4.29
N ALA A 92 8.88 -6.12 -5.59
CA ALA A 92 10.02 -6.01 -6.53
C ALA A 92 10.97 -4.85 -6.16
N VAL A 93 10.45 -3.80 -5.54
CA VAL A 93 11.23 -2.67 -5.02
C VAL A 93 11.77 -3.00 -3.63
N VAL A 94 10.88 -3.38 -2.71
CA VAL A 94 11.19 -3.56 -1.29
C VAL A 94 12.19 -4.70 -1.06
N ALA A 95 12.16 -5.77 -1.87
CA ALA A 95 13.10 -6.88 -1.79
C ALA A 95 14.56 -6.47 -1.99
N ARG A 96 14.82 -5.33 -2.64
CA ARG A 96 16.18 -4.82 -2.89
C ARG A 96 16.83 -4.22 -1.65
N TRP A 97 16.03 -3.83 -0.66
CA TRP A 97 16.52 -3.22 0.58
C TRP A 97 16.87 -4.29 1.62
N PRO A 98 17.77 -4.00 2.57
CA PRO A 98 18.00 -4.88 3.71
C PRO A 98 16.78 -4.95 4.63
N GLN A 99 16.59 -6.06 5.36
CA GLN A 99 15.41 -6.28 6.20
C GLN A 99 15.05 -5.10 7.13
N PRO A 100 16.01 -4.44 7.84
CA PRO A 100 15.68 -3.32 8.70
C PRO A 100 15.00 -2.16 7.95
N ASP A 101 15.42 -1.89 6.71
CA ASP A 101 14.83 -0.83 5.89
C ASP A 101 13.42 -1.19 5.43
N ARG A 102 13.17 -2.48 5.14
CA ARG A 102 11.83 -2.98 4.82
C ARG A 102 10.89 -2.80 6.01
N ASP A 103 11.32 -3.19 7.21
CA ASP A 103 10.53 -3.05 8.42
C ASP A 103 10.19 -1.59 8.72
N VAL A 104 11.17 -0.70 8.56
CA VAL A 104 10.98 0.75 8.73
C VAL A 104 10.03 1.29 7.66
N PHE A 105 10.16 0.87 6.41
CA PHE A 105 9.28 1.26 5.31
C PHE A 105 7.81 0.96 5.62
N PHE A 106 7.48 -0.29 5.97
CA PHE A 106 6.09 -0.67 6.24
C PHE A 106 5.52 0.03 7.48
N ARG A 107 6.34 0.24 8.53
CA ARG A 107 5.93 1.02 9.72
C ARG A 107 5.68 2.49 9.37
N ALA A 108 6.51 3.07 8.52
CA ALA A 108 6.35 4.44 8.05
C ALA A 108 5.12 4.58 7.15
N LEU A 109 4.86 3.59 6.28
CA LEU A 109 3.66 3.55 5.43
C LEU A 109 2.37 3.59 6.27
N VAL A 110 2.27 2.76 7.31
CA VAL A 110 1.05 2.72 8.14
C VAL A 110 0.87 3.95 9.04
N THR A 111 1.85 4.83 9.08
CA THR A 111 1.79 6.11 9.79
C THR A 111 1.95 7.30 8.85
N LEU A 112 1.80 7.08 7.54
CA LEU A 112 1.94 8.09 6.52
C LEU A 112 0.68 8.95 6.46
N GLU A 113 0.83 10.25 6.72
CA GLU A 113 -0.20 11.23 6.37
C GLU A 113 -0.10 11.57 4.89
N CYS A 114 -1.21 11.47 4.17
CA CYS A 114 -1.29 11.81 2.76
C CYS A 114 -2.57 12.61 2.51
N ARG A 115 -2.42 13.85 2.05
CA ARG A 115 -3.54 14.75 1.75
C ARG A 115 -3.35 15.34 0.36
N ARG A 116 -4.46 15.67 -0.28
CA ARG A 116 -4.43 16.35 -1.58
C ARG A 116 -3.87 17.77 -1.41
N PRO A 117 -3.07 18.30 -2.36
CA PRO A 117 -2.46 19.63 -2.20
C PRO A 117 -3.47 20.79 -2.19
N ARG A 118 -4.65 20.59 -2.79
CA ARG A 118 -5.68 21.62 -2.98
C ARG A 118 -7.00 21.34 -2.26
N SER A 119 -7.07 20.26 -1.48
CA SER A 119 -8.23 19.95 -0.64
C SER A 119 -7.77 19.35 0.67
N SER A 120 -8.57 19.50 1.73
CA SER A 120 -8.28 18.84 3.01
C SER A 120 -8.57 17.33 2.97
N GLU A 121 -8.96 16.81 1.81
CA GLU A 121 -9.25 15.40 1.59
C GLU A 121 -7.97 14.55 1.67
N SER A 122 -8.13 13.40 2.30
CA SER A 122 -7.13 12.34 2.32
C SER A 122 -6.89 11.79 0.92
N ALA A 123 -5.63 11.49 0.60
CA ALA A 123 -5.26 10.77 -0.60
C ALA A 123 -4.86 9.34 -0.23
N LEU A 124 -5.66 8.38 -0.69
CA LEU A 124 -5.55 6.98 -0.26
C LEU A 124 -4.36 6.29 -0.94
N ILE A 125 -3.63 5.45 -0.19
CA ILE A 125 -2.63 4.54 -0.75
C ILE A 125 -3.03 3.10 -0.41
N LEU A 126 -3.37 2.30 -1.41
CA LEU A 126 -3.52 0.86 -1.31
C LEU A 126 -2.20 0.19 -1.74
N LEU A 127 -1.68 -0.69 -0.89
CA LEU A 127 -0.45 -1.42 -1.17
C LEU A 127 -0.62 -2.88 -0.72
N CYS A 128 -0.25 -3.81 -1.60
CA CYS A 128 -0.22 -5.25 -1.31
C CYS A 128 1.21 -5.71 -1.17
N SER A 129 1.49 -6.59 -0.21
CA SER A 129 2.85 -7.12 -0.04
C SER A 129 2.85 -8.44 0.70
N HIS A 130 3.66 -9.39 0.21
CA HIS A 130 4.00 -10.62 0.91
C HIS A 130 5.09 -10.36 1.97
N LEU A 131 6.00 -9.44 1.69
CA LEU A 131 7.12 -9.10 2.58
C LEU A 131 6.66 -8.39 3.85
N ALA A 132 5.49 -7.75 3.83
CA ALA A 132 4.89 -7.11 4.99
C ALA A 132 4.59 -8.09 6.15
N ALA A 133 4.38 -9.38 5.87
CA ALA A 133 4.07 -10.39 6.90
C ALA A 133 5.19 -10.52 7.94
N ALA A 134 6.45 -10.36 7.51
CA ALA A 134 7.61 -10.48 8.39
C ALA A 134 7.73 -9.33 9.41
N THR A 135 6.98 -8.23 9.22
CA THR A 135 7.13 -7.00 10.02
C THR A 135 6.39 -7.03 11.36
N GLY A 136 5.48 -8.00 11.54
CA GLY A 136 4.64 -8.13 12.74
C GLY A 136 3.68 -6.96 12.96
N LEU A 137 3.31 -6.24 11.89
CA LEU A 137 2.32 -5.17 11.96
C LEU A 137 0.96 -5.73 12.41
N ARG A 138 0.38 -5.12 13.43
CA ARG A 138 -0.91 -5.59 13.98
C ARG A 138 -2.08 -5.02 13.18
N PRO A 139 -3.11 -5.82 12.87
CA PRO A 139 -4.34 -5.32 12.27
C PRO A 139 -5.01 -4.25 13.15
N ARG A 140 -5.60 -3.22 12.50
CA ARG A 140 -6.59 -2.30 13.08
C ARG A 140 -6.25 -1.61 14.42
N THR A 141 -4.97 -1.37 14.73
CA THR A 141 -4.60 -0.55 15.91
C THR A 141 -5.09 0.90 15.75
N HIS A 142 -5.54 1.53 16.84
CA HIS A 142 -5.81 2.98 16.86
C HIS A 142 -4.52 3.76 16.58
N GLY A 143 -4.59 4.76 15.70
CA GLY A 143 -3.42 5.61 15.37
C GLY A 143 -2.52 5.07 14.25
N GLN A 144 -3.03 4.19 13.39
CA GLN A 144 -2.36 3.77 12.15
C GLN A 144 -3.38 3.60 11.01
N ALA A 145 -2.83 3.35 9.82
CA ALA A 145 -3.53 2.92 8.62
C ALA A 145 -4.30 1.61 8.82
N VAL A 146 -5.15 1.26 7.87
CA VAL A 146 -5.81 -0.05 7.89
C VAL A 146 -4.79 -1.11 7.44
N VAL A 147 -4.54 -2.08 8.31
CA VAL A 147 -3.72 -3.25 7.98
C VAL A 147 -4.66 -4.45 7.91
N LEU A 148 -4.77 -5.04 6.71
CA LEU A 148 -5.51 -6.26 6.46
C LEU A 148 -4.53 -7.41 6.35
N ASP A 149 -4.53 -8.27 7.35
CA ASP A 149 -3.73 -9.48 7.32
C ASP A 149 -4.56 -10.63 6.73
N LEU A 150 -4.15 -11.11 5.56
CA LEU A 150 -4.77 -12.26 4.88
C LEU A 150 -3.99 -13.56 5.12
N THR A 151 -2.90 -13.51 5.90
CA THR A 151 -2.12 -14.70 6.27
C THR A 151 -2.76 -15.48 7.41
N VAL A 152 -3.60 -14.82 8.19
CA VAL A 152 -4.35 -15.41 9.29
C VAL A 152 -5.72 -15.84 8.74
N GLU A 153 -5.92 -17.15 8.59
CA GLU A 153 -7.26 -17.70 8.35
C GLU A 153 -8.11 -17.47 9.61
N GLU A 154 -9.26 -16.80 9.46
CA GLU A 154 -10.29 -16.66 10.51
C GLU A 154 -11.26 -17.84 10.50
#